data_AF-A0A2P6R248-F1
#
_entry.id   AF-A0A2P6R248-F1
#
_cell.length_a   1.000
_cell.length_b   1.000
_cell.length_c   1.000
_cell.angle_alpha   90.00
_cell.angle_beta   90.00
_cell.angle_gamma   90.00
#
_symmetry.space_group_name_H-M   'P 1'
#
loop_
_entity.id
_entity.type
_entity.pdbx_description
1 polymer ?
#
loop_
_entity_poly.entity_id
_entity_poly.type
_entity_poly.pdbx_seq_one_letter_code
_entity_poly.pdbx_strand_id
1 'polypeptide(L)'
;MEDVLTEVPPPSRFFQEDLNNFTPPSPPIPSPFLVFPTAADLDLPLRPSLLIIAISSPSLHLFHTAASKILIGTLILPETSFAGNSVQPSLKDKSCNLYSLDGDRQTLLVSVQCPIAADRCHAVAELLVSQHIVPERVLILDSVQNRNFRGKLSRDEALAFKLETTSERKSKSKSLKLEYLPSASVVDGLGAALLAKCEINKIKAVLCVTWPEFGAAALELIKFRVLPALDLGLSFKSDADDYGSLGQDKDPFDSDLYS
;
A
#
# COMPACT_ATOMS: atom_id res chain seq x y z
N MET A 1 -9.94 66.91 27.20
CA MET A 1 -10.77 66.04 26.36
C MET A 1 -9.84 64.94 25.90
N GLU A 2 -10.00 63.77 26.49
CA GLU A 2 -9.00 62.69 26.54
C GLU A 2 -8.88 61.92 25.22
N ASP A 3 -7.67 61.43 24.98
CA ASP A 3 -7.15 60.83 23.76
C ASP A 3 -7.83 59.52 23.35
N VAL A 4 -7.91 59.32 22.03
CA VAL A 4 -8.48 58.16 21.33
C VAL A 4 -7.55 56.94 21.45
N LEU A 5 -7.52 56.31 22.63
CA LEU A 5 -6.92 54.99 22.83
C LEU A 5 -7.97 53.90 22.57
N THR A 6 -8.26 53.64 21.29
CA THR A 6 -8.77 52.31 20.91
C THR A 6 -7.56 51.40 20.73
N GLU A 7 -7.26 50.60 21.76
CA GLU A 7 -6.20 49.55 21.76
C GLU A 7 -6.49 48.37 20.81
N VAL A 8 -7.44 48.50 19.89
CA VAL A 8 -7.72 47.45 18.92
C VAL A 8 -6.90 47.77 17.66
N PRO A 9 -5.87 46.98 17.32
CA PRO A 9 -5.14 47.19 16.08
C PRO A 9 -6.12 47.14 14.90
N PRO A 10 -5.92 47.95 13.85
CA PRO A 10 -6.79 47.93 12.68
C PRO A 10 -6.88 46.50 12.13
N PRO A 11 -8.06 46.06 11.65
CA PRO A 11 -8.21 44.71 11.10
C PRO A 11 -7.16 44.51 10.03
N SER A 12 -6.36 43.45 10.16
CA SER A 12 -5.36 43.07 9.17
C SER A 12 -6.00 43.09 7.78
N ARG A 13 -5.43 43.88 6.85
CA ARG A 13 -5.85 43.89 5.43
C ARG A 13 -5.51 42.58 4.72
N PHE A 14 -4.68 41.76 5.32
CA PHE A 14 -4.29 40.46 4.79
C PHE A 14 -5.25 39.41 5.31
N PHE A 15 -5.84 38.65 4.39
CA PHE A 15 -6.51 37.41 4.73
C PHE A 15 -5.46 36.42 5.24
N GLN A 16 -5.87 35.42 6.02
CA GLN A 16 -4.96 34.38 6.53
C GLN A 16 -4.17 33.71 5.39
N GLU A 17 -4.79 33.59 4.22
CA GLU A 17 -4.19 33.07 2.99
C GLU A 17 -3.10 33.99 2.43
N ASP A 18 -3.23 35.31 2.55
CA ASP A 18 -2.21 36.27 2.13
C ASP A 18 -0.99 36.24 3.05
N LEU A 19 -1.20 35.96 4.35
CA LEU A 19 -0.13 35.78 5.33
C LEU A 19 0.72 34.53 5.04
N ASN A 20 0.14 33.51 4.40
CA ASN A 20 0.88 32.31 3.99
C ASN A 20 1.97 32.62 2.95
N ASN A 21 1.82 33.66 2.13
CA ASN A 21 2.83 34.09 1.16
C ASN A 21 4.11 34.65 1.82
N PHE A 22 4.02 35.10 3.08
CA PHE A 22 5.14 35.59 3.88
C PHE A 22 5.72 34.51 4.79
N THR A 23 5.12 33.32 4.81
CA THR A 23 5.63 32.20 5.57
C THR A 23 6.75 31.55 4.74
N PRO A 24 7.98 31.40 5.27
CA PRO A 24 9.03 30.71 4.55
C PRO A 24 8.55 29.28 4.20
N PRO A 25 8.90 28.75 3.01
CA PRO A 25 8.50 27.41 2.63
C PRO A 25 8.94 26.43 3.73
N SER A 26 8.03 25.54 4.12
CA SER A 26 8.34 24.50 5.10
C SER A 26 9.60 23.74 4.65
N PRO A 27 10.49 23.36 5.59
CA PRO A 27 11.67 22.60 5.24
C PRO A 27 11.26 21.33 4.48
N PRO A 28 12.02 20.93 3.44
CA PRO A 28 11.69 19.76 2.65
C PRO A 28 11.66 18.52 3.55
N ILE A 29 10.58 17.74 3.45
CA ILE A 29 10.45 16.49 4.18
C ILE A 29 11.52 15.52 3.65
N PRO A 30 12.35 14.90 4.51
CA PRO A 30 13.36 13.97 4.07
C PRO A 30 12.77 12.82 3.24
N SER A 31 13.51 12.38 2.23
CA SER A 31 13.05 11.30 1.35
C SER A 31 12.90 9.98 2.11
N PRO A 32 11.96 9.11 1.69
CA PRO A 32 11.88 7.76 2.23
C PRO A 32 13.16 6.98 1.88
N PHE A 33 13.51 5.97 2.67
CA PHE A 33 14.71 5.16 2.44
C PHE A 33 14.56 3.74 2.96
N LEU A 34 15.34 2.81 2.40
CA LEU A 34 15.37 1.41 2.83
C LEU A 34 16.54 1.16 3.79
N VAL A 35 16.26 0.45 4.87
CA VAL A 35 17.26 -0.03 5.83
C VAL A 35 17.33 -1.54 5.75
N PHE A 36 18.54 -2.06 5.59
CA PHE A 36 18.81 -3.50 5.58
C PHE A 36 19.60 -3.87 6.84
N PRO A 37 19.11 -4.78 7.71
CA PRO A 37 19.78 -5.15 8.96
C PRO A 37 21.17 -5.76 8.72
N THR A 38 21.35 -6.45 7.60
CA THR A 38 22.61 -7.13 7.25
C THR A 38 23.00 -6.73 5.83
N ALA A 39 23.40 -5.46 5.66
CA ALA A 39 23.80 -4.91 4.36
C ALA A 39 25.05 -5.58 3.77
N ALA A 40 25.91 -6.20 4.59
CA ALA A 40 27.16 -6.83 4.15
C ALA A 40 26.95 -8.07 3.26
N ASP A 41 25.79 -8.74 3.35
CA ASP A 41 25.49 -9.98 2.62
C ASP A 41 24.50 -9.77 1.45
N LEU A 42 24.13 -8.52 1.14
CA LEU A 42 23.15 -8.18 0.12
C LEU A 42 23.82 -7.50 -1.07
N ASP A 43 23.90 -8.21 -2.19
CA ASP A 43 24.26 -7.63 -3.48
C ASP A 43 23.13 -6.71 -3.95
N LEU A 44 23.29 -5.41 -3.67
CA LEU A 44 22.36 -4.38 -4.12
C LEU A 44 22.68 -3.97 -5.59
N PRO A 45 21.66 -3.67 -6.41
CA PRO A 45 20.22 -3.74 -6.12
C PRO A 45 19.69 -5.19 -6.12
N LEU A 46 18.68 -5.46 -5.28
CA LEU A 46 18.02 -6.76 -5.23
C LEU A 46 17.30 -7.05 -6.56
N ARG A 47 17.45 -8.26 -7.11
CA ARG A 47 16.85 -8.64 -8.40
C ARG A 47 15.98 -9.90 -8.27
N PRO A 48 14.84 -9.83 -7.57
CA PRO A 48 13.94 -10.96 -7.47
C PRO A 48 13.25 -11.25 -8.80
N SER A 49 12.90 -12.51 -9.05
CA SER A 49 12.03 -12.88 -10.16
C SER A 49 10.59 -12.40 -9.92
N LEU A 50 10.15 -12.42 -8.66
CA LEU A 50 8.84 -11.93 -8.26
C LEU A 50 8.92 -11.02 -7.02
N LEU A 51 8.34 -9.83 -7.13
CA LEU A 51 8.09 -8.94 -6.00
C LEU A 51 6.60 -8.87 -5.72
N ILE A 52 6.20 -9.27 -4.52
CA ILE A 52 4.82 -9.18 -4.03
C ILE A 52 4.74 -7.96 -3.12
N ILE A 53 3.78 -7.07 -3.37
CA ILE A 53 3.55 -5.87 -2.55
C ILE A 53 2.14 -5.98 -1.98
N ALA A 54 2.06 -6.27 -0.67
CA ALA A 54 0.83 -6.33 0.09
C ALA A 54 0.53 -4.96 0.70
N ILE A 55 -0.56 -4.34 0.25
CA ILE A 55 -1.01 -3.01 0.69
C ILE A 55 -2.33 -3.13 1.44
N SER A 56 -3.24 -3.95 0.90
CA SER A 56 -4.57 -4.09 1.49
C SER A 56 -4.58 -4.90 2.78
N SER A 57 -5.49 -4.57 3.69
CA SER A 57 -5.74 -5.32 4.93
C SER A 57 -5.82 -6.84 4.74
N PRO A 58 -6.61 -7.40 3.80
CA PRO A 58 -6.66 -8.85 3.61
C PRO A 58 -5.33 -9.44 3.15
N SER A 59 -4.59 -8.75 2.27
CA SER A 59 -3.27 -9.23 1.84
C SER A 59 -2.25 -9.21 2.98
N LEU A 60 -2.22 -8.14 3.78
CA LEU A 60 -1.35 -8.02 4.96
C LEU A 60 -1.63 -9.12 5.98
N HIS A 61 -2.90 -9.40 6.27
CA HIS A 61 -3.30 -10.47 7.16
C HIS A 61 -2.85 -11.85 6.66
N LEU A 62 -3.05 -12.12 5.35
CA LEU A 62 -2.62 -13.36 4.71
C LEU A 62 -1.11 -13.59 4.85
N PHE A 63 -0.30 -12.57 4.54
CA PHE A 63 1.14 -12.72 4.60
C PHE A 63 1.70 -12.67 6.02
N HIS A 64 1.00 -12.07 6.96
CA HIS A 64 1.37 -12.14 8.37
C HIS A 64 1.30 -13.59 8.91
N THR A 65 0.32 -14.38 8.46
CA THR A 65 0.17 -15.79 8.85
C THR A 65 1.03 -16.77 8.03
N ALA A 66 1.74 -16.29 6.99
CA ALA A 66 2.66 -17.11 6.20
C ALA A 66 3.80 -17.68 7.06
N ALA A 67 4.02 -19.00 6.97
CA ALA A 67 4.91 -19.75 7.85
C ALA A 67 6.41 -19.54 7.58
N SER A 68 6.78 -19.15 6.36
CA SER A 68 8.17 -19.14 5.87
C SER A 68 8.53 -17.77 5.27
N LYS A 69 8.92 -16.83 6.15
CA LYS A 69 9.40 -15.49 5.75
C LYS A 69 10.54 -15.02 6.64
N ILE A 70 11.56 -14.41 6.03
CA ILE A 70 12.73 -13.85 6.71
C ILE A 70 12.74 -12.34 6.46
N LEU A 71 12.82 -11.53 7.52
CA LEU A 71 12.92 -10.08 7.39
C LEU A 71 14.30 -9.71 6.81
N ILE A 72 14.31 -9.05 5.67
CA ILE A 72 15.55 -8.61 4.99
C ILE A 72 15.73 -7.10 5.02
N GLY A 73 14.67 -6.32 5.21
CA GLY A 73 14.75 -4.86 5.25
C GLY A 73 13.47 -4.20 5.73
N THR A 74 13.54 -2.90 5.96
CA THR A 74 12.39 -2.06 6.32
C THR A 74 12.49 -0.74 5.58
N LEU A 75 11.38 -0.31 4.98
CA LEU A 75 11.18 1.03 4.43
C LEU A 75 10.84 1.98 5.57
N ILE A 76 11.65 3.03 5.70
CA ILE A 76 11.47 4.08 6.68
C ILE A 76 10.85 5.28 5.99
N LEU A 77 9.66 5.67 6.47
CA LEU A 77 9.01 6.94 6.19
C LEU A 77 9.33 7.88 7.36
N PRO A 78 10.18 8.91 7.19
CA PRO A 78 10.57 9.81 8.27
C PRO A 78 9.40 10.49 9.01
N GLU A 79 8.29 10.69 8.30
CA GLU A 79 7.05 11.29 8.80
C GLU A 79 6.21 10.34 9.67
N THR A 80 6.47 9.03 9.63
CA THR A 80 5.67 8.04 10.35
C THR A 80 6.25 7.79 11.73
N SER A 81 5.42 7.99 12.76
CA SER A 81 5.81 7.69 14.15
C SER A 81 5.88 6.18 14.38
N PHE A 82 6.97 5.73 15.01
CA PHE A 82 7.14 4.35 15.50
C PHE A 82 6.44 4.11 16.85
N ALA A 83 5.83 5.13 17.44
CA ALA A 83 5.13 4.99 18.71
C ALA A 83 3.96 4.02 18.59
N GLY A 84 3.92 3.04 19.49
CA GLY A 84 2.88 2.00 19.52
C GLY A 84 3.22 0.73 18.72
N ASN A 85 4.38 0.68 18.05
CA ASN A 85 4.85 -0.55 17.41
C ASN A 85 5.38 -1.55 18.45
N SER A 86 5.10 -2.83 18.23
CA SER A 86 5.64 -3.91 19.04
C SER A 86 7.10 -4.23 18.68
N VAL A 87 7.80 -4.86 19.62
CA VAL A 87 9.18 -5.35 19.42
C VAL A 87 9.21 -6.52 18.44
N GLN A 88 8.16 -7.34 18.43
CA GLN A 88 7.95 -8.41 17.45
C GLN A 88 6.99 -7.92 16.36
N PRO A 89 7.13 -8.36 15.11
CA PRO A 89 6.26 -7.92 14.02
C PRO A 89 4.78 -8.25 14.32
N SER A 90 3.93 -7.24 14.29
CA SER A 90 2.48 -7.34 14.50
C SER A 90 1.71 -6.78 13.31
N LEU A 91 0.43 -7.16 13.19
CA LEU A 91 -0.49 -6.56 12.22
C LEU A 91 -0.85 -5.11 12.54
N LYS A 92 -0.69 -4.70 13.80
CA LYS A 92 -1.02 -3.34 14.26
C LYS A 92 0.15 -2.36 14.13
N ASP A 93 1.33 -2.86 13.75
CA ASP A 93 2.51 -2.04 13.61
C ASP A 93 2.41 -1.14 12.39
N LYS A 94 2.74 0.14 12.56
CA LYS A 94 2.87 1.10 11.47
C LYS A 94 4.24 0.94 10.84
N SER A 95 4.45 -0.19 10.17
CA SER A 95 5.73 -0.55 9.59
C SER A 95 5.58 -0.95 8.12
N CYS A 96 6.66 -0.80 7.38
CA CYS A 96 6.70 -1.12 5.96
C CYS A 96 7.90 -2.05 5.75
N ASN A 97 7.67 -3.37 5.86
CA ASN A 97 8.73 -4.38 5.97
C ASN A 97 8.92 -5.17 4.67
N LEU A 98 10.17 -5.54 4.41
CA LEU A 98 10.59 -6.35 3.27
C LEU A 98 11.06 -7.72 3.77
N TYR A 99 10.45 -8.78 3.24
CA TYR A 99 10.71 -10.16 3.58
C TYR A 99 11.18 -10.96 2.36
N SER A 100 12.05 -11.94 2.57
CA SER A 100 12.30 -13.03 1.63
C SER A 100 11.38 -14.19 1.97
N LEU A 101 10.64 -14.71 0.99
CA LEU A 101 9.81 -15.90 1.17
C LEU A 101 10.65 -17.16 0.90
N ASP A 102 10.44 -18.21 1.71
CA ASP A 102 11.13 -19.51 1.58
C ASP A 102 12.67 -19.49 1.64
N GLY A 103 13.26 -18.39 2.09
CA GLY A 103 14.71 -18.22 2.20
C GLY A 103 15.42 -17.98 0.87
N ASP A 104 14.77 -18.30 -0.25
CA ASP A 104 15.26 -18.00 -1.59
C ASP A 104 14.96 -16.55 -1.96
N ARG A 105 16.01 -15.76 -2.21
CA ARG A 105 15.91 -14.32 -2.59
C ARG A 105 15.24 -14.08 -3.97
N GLN A 106 14.62 -15.11 -4.54
CA GLN A 106 13.88 -15.07 -5.80
C GLN A 106 12.50 -14.44 -5.65
N THR A 107 11.85 -14.63 -4.50
CA THR A 107 10.53 -14.07 -4.21
C THR A 107 10.61 -13.17 -2.99
N LEU A 108 10.38 -11.87 -3.20
CA LEU A 108 10.34 -10.90 -2.13
C LEU A 108 8.91 -10.45 -1.85
N LEU A 109 8.62 -10.19 -0.58
CA LEU A 109 7.36 -9.66 -0.10
C LEU A 109 7.60 -8.31 0.58
N VAL A 110 6.91 -7.28 0.13
CA VAL A 110 6.80 -5.99 0.82
C VAL A 110 5.44 -5.95 1.50
N SER A 111 5.42 -5.82 2.82
CA SER A 111 4.21 -5.60 3.63
C SER A 111 4.13 -4.14 4.02
N VAL A 112 3.18 -3.41 3.45
CA VAL A 112 2.95 -1.98 3.68
C VAL A 112 1.83 -1.82 4.70
N GLN A 113 2.16 -1.82 6.00
CA GLN A 113 1.17 -1.64 7.08
C GLN A 113 1.06 -0.17 7.53
N CYS A 114 1.93 0.69 7.00
CA CYS A 114 1.96 2.12 7.29
C CYS A 114 1.15 2.89 6.22
N PRO A 115 0.25 3.82 6.59
CA PRO A 115 -0.45 4.64 5.60
C PRO A 115 0.54 5.58 4.92
N ILE A 116 0.61 5.51 3.59
CA ILE A 116 1.50 6.37 2.79
C ILE A 116 0.69 7.51 2.21
N ALA A 117 1.10 8.75 2.51
CA ALA A 117 0.47 9.94 1.97
C ALA A 117 0.62 10.00 0.44
N ALA A 118 -0.39 10.57 -0.24
CA ALA A 118 -0.47 10.53 -1.71
C ALA A 118 0.73 11.20 -2.41
N ASP A 119 1.27 12.25 -1.82
CA ASP A 119 2.47 12.98 -2.26
C ASP A 119 3.76 12.15 -2.12
N ARG A 120 3.75 11.11 -1.28
CA ARG A 120 4.89 10.23 -1.00
C ARG A 120 4.86 8.94 -1.80
N CYS A 121 3.71 8.53 -2.31
CA CYS A 121 3.52 7.31 -3.08
C CYS A 121 4.50 7.19 -4.25
N HIS A 122 4.80 8.28 -4.96
CA HIS A 122 5.73 8.24 -6.10
C HIS A 122 7.17 7.92 -5.66
N ALA A 123 7.66 8.58 -4.61
CA ALA A 123 9.00 8.36 -4.08
C ALA A 123 9.16 6.92 -3.54
N VAL A 124 8.14 6.42 -2.85
CA VAL A 124 8.12 5.03 -2.36
C VAL A 124 8.10 4.03 -3.51
N ALA A 125 7.26 4.25 -4.52
CA ALA A 125 7.20 3.39 -5.70
C ALA A 125 8.54 3.33 -6.45
N GLU A 126 9.24 4.46 -6.53
CA GLU A 126 10.58 4.54 -7.12
C GLU A 126 11.62 3.73 -6.34
N LEU A 127 11.60 3.80 -5.00
CA LEU A 127 12.49 3.00 -4.14
C LEU A 127 12.26 1.49 -4.29
N LEU A 128 10.99 1.07 -4.30
CA LEU A 128 10.59 -0.35 -4.28
C LEU A 128 10.70 -1.05 -5.64
N VAL A 129 10.72 -0.31 -6.75
CA VAL A 129 10.62 -0.92 -8.10
C VAL A 129 11.74 -0.46 -9.05
N SER A 130 12.50 0.60 -8.72
CA SER A 130 13.49 1.19 -9.64
C SER A 130 14.88 1.35 -9.06
N GLN A 131 15.01 1.74 -7.78
CA GLN A 131 16.31 2.11 -7.21
C GLN A 131 17.02 0.95 -6.51
N HIS A 132 16.41 0.41 -5.45
CA HIS A 132 17.06 -0.60 -4.61
C HIS A 132 16.62 -2.03 -4.94
N ILE A 133 15.46 -2.17 -5.60
CA ILE A 133 14.89 -3.45 -6.01
C ILE A 133 14.50 -3.32 -7.48
N VAL A 134 14.99 -4.24 -8.30
CA VAL A 134 14.72 -4.33 -9.74
C VAL A 134 14.11 -5.70 -10.03
N PRO A 135 12.79 -5.85 -9.84
CA PRO A 135 12.12 -7.13 -10.01
C PRO A 135 11.87 -7.47 -11.49
N GLU A 136 11.85 -8.75 -11.83
CA GLU A 136 11.41 -9.18 -13.18
C GLU A 136 9.89 -9.03 -13.35
N ARG A 137 9.13 -9.39 -12.31
CA ARG A 137 7.67 -9.28 -12.25
C ARG A 137 7.19 -8.76 -10.90
N VAL A 138 6.14 -7.94 -10.90
CA VAL A 138 5.53 -7.37 -9.68
C VAL A 138 4.07 -7.78 -9.56
N LEU A 139 3.68 -8.28 -8.38
CA LEU A 139 2.28 -8.45 -7.98
C LEU A 139 1.96 -7.40 -6.92
N ILE A 140 0.97 -6.56 -7.17
CA ILE A 140 0.48 -5.58 -6.22
C ILE A 140 -0.90 -6.03 -5.74
N LEU A 141 -1.06 -6.18 -4.43
CA LEU A 141 -2.30 -6.58 -3.79
C LEU A 141 -2.86 -5.39 -3.03
N ASP A 142 -3.95 -4.86 -3.58
CA ASP A 142 -4.63 -3.68 -3.05
C ASP A 142 -6.13 -3.94 -2.95
N SER A 143 -6.87 -2.97 -2.43
CA SER A 143 -8.33 -3.04 -2.32
C SER A 143 -8.97 -1.75 -2.81
N VAL A 144 -10.14 -1.87 -3.44
CA VAL A 144 -10.86 -0.68 -3.92
C VAL A 144 -11.56 -0.07 -2.72
N GLN A 145 -11.22 1.18 -2.40
CA GLN A 145 -11.95 1.92 -1.37
C GLN A 145 -13.43 2.04 -1.72
N ASN A 146 -14.30 1.97 -0.72
CA ASN A 146 -15.76 2.02 -0.90
C ASN A 146 -16.24 3.22 -1.74
N ARG A 147 -15.57 4.37 -1.62
CA ARG A 147 -15.88 5.60 -2.37
C ARG A 147 -15.47 5.56 -3.86
N ASN A 148 -14.54 4.68 -4.22
CA ASN A 148 -13.90 4.62 -5.54
C ASN A 148 -14.49 3.52 -6.43
N PHE A 149 -15.23 2.57 -5.86
CA PHE A 149 -15.94 1.55 -6.63
C PHE A 149 -17.28 2.07 -7.15
N ARG A 150 -17.50 1.96 -8.48
CA ARG A 150 -18.72 2.46 -9.15
C ARG A 150 -19.50 1.35 -9.87
N GLY A 151 -19.17 0.09 -9.61
CA GLY A 151 -19.93 -1.04 -10.15
C GLY A 151 -21.25 -1.26 -9.42
N LYS A 152 -22.20 -1.92 -10.09
CA LYS A 152 -23.43 -2.41 -9.47
C LYS A 152 -23.18 -3.77 -8.82
N LEU A 153 -22.49 -3.80 -7.69
CA LEU A 153 -22.32 -5.00 -6.89
C LEU A 153 -23.03 -4.82 -5.55
N SER A 154 -23.63 -5.89 -5.03
CA SER A 154 -24.04 -5.94 -3.64
C SER A 154 -22.80 -5.92 -2.74
N ARG A 155 -22.91 -5.32 -1.54
CA ARG A 155 -21.83 -5.32 -0.55
C ARG A 155 -21.42 -6.74 -0.11
N ASP A 156 -22.31 -7.71 -0.24
CA ASP A 156 -22.10 -9.10 0.13
C ASP A 156 -21.36 -9.92 -0.95
N GLU A 157 -21.16 -9.35 -2.15
CA GLU A 157 -20.46 -10.03 -3.24
C GLU A 157 -18.98 -9.63 -3.23
N ALA A 158 -18.12 -10.60 -2.91
CA ALA A 158 -16.67 -10.40 -2.99
C ALA A 158 -16.18 -10.70 -4.41
N LEU A 159 -15.44 -9.75 -5.00
CA LEU A 159 -14.82 -9.89 -6.31
C LEU A 159 -13.37 -9.41 -6.30
N ALA A 160 -12.59 -9.90 -7.25
CA ALA A 160 -11.22 -9.49 -7.46
C ALA A 160 -11.05 -9.10 -8.93
N PHE A 161 -10.53 -7.90 -9.13
CA PHE A 161 -10.27 -7.32 -10.44
C PHE A 161 -8.77 -7.18 -10.68
N LYS A 162 -8.37 -7.05 -11.94
CA LYS A 162 -6.99 -6.78 -12.32
C LYS A 162 -6.83 -5.53 -13.16
N LEU A 163 -5.66 -4.90 -12.98
CA LEU A 163 -5.03 -3.96 -13.90
C LEU A 163 -3.61 -4.48 -14.15
N GLU A 164 -3.09 -4.35 -15.36
CA GLU A 164 -1.80 -4.95 -15.73
C GLU A 164 -1.03 -4.03 -16.68
N THR A 165 0.30 -4.10 -16.62
CA THR A 165 1.17 -3.34 -17.53
C THR A 165 1.09 -3.89 -18.95
N THR A 166 1.44 -3.07 -19.93
CA THR A 166 1.49 -3.50 -21.33
C THR A 166 2.52 -4.62 -21.54
N SER A 167 3.63 -4.60 -20.79
CA SER A 167 4.63 -5.67 -20.76
C SER A 167 4.05 -7.00 -20.26
N GLU A 168 3.24 -6.97 -19.20
CA GLU A 168 2.58 -8.17 -18.68
C GLU A 168 1.53 -8.71 -19.67
N ARG A 169 0.72 -7.83 -20.26
CA ARG A 169 -0.31 -8.22 -21.25
C ARG A 169 0.28 -8.91 -22.48
N LYS A 170 1.45 -8.47 -22.94
CA LYS A 170 2.15 -9.05 -24.10
C LYS A 170 2.90 -10.33 -23.76
N SER A 171 3.09 -10.61 -22.47
CA SER A 171 3.80 -11.78 -22.01
C SER A 171 2.98 -13.05 -22.23
N LYS A 172 3.65 -14.15 -22.61
CA LYS A 172 3.03 -15.49 -22.66
C LYS A 172 2.96 -16.17 -21.28
N SER A 173 3.37 -15.47 -20.22
CA SER A 173 3.28 -15.98 -18.85
C SER A 173 1.82 -16.21 -18.45
N LYS A 174 1.60 -17.10 -17.48
CA LYS A 174 0.28 -17.30 -16.89
C LYS A 174 -0.20 -15.98 -16.28
N SER A 175 -1.06 -15.26 -17.01
CA SER A 175 -1.73 -14.07 -16.52
C SER A 175 -2.76 -14.47 -15.46
N LEU A 176 -2.97 -13.62 -14.45
CA LEU A 176 -4.07 -13.81 -13.52
C LEU A 176 -5.41 -13.85 -14.30
N LYS A 177 -6.18 -14.92 -14.09
CA LYS A 177 -7.51 -15.11 -14.68
C LYS A 177 -8.56 -14.37 -13.84
N LEU A 178 -8.44 -13.04 -13.83
CA LEU A 178 -9.38 -12.12 -13.18
C LEU A 178 -9.99 -11.19 -14.22
N GLU A 179 -11.14 -10.64 -13.90
CA GLU A 179 -11.79 -9.62 -14.72
C GLU A 179 -11.05 -8.28 -14.61
N TYR A 180 -11.08 -7.47 -15.66
CA TYR A 180 -10.52 -6.13 -15.59
C TYR A 180 -11.37 -5.24 -14.71
N LEU A 181 -10.73 -4.30 -14.01
CA LEU A 181 -11.44 -3.32 -13.20
C LEU A 181 -12.45 -2.53 -14.08
N PRO A 182 -13.71 -2.39 -13.64
CA PRO A 182 -14.72 -1.69 -14.43
C PRO A 182 -14.32 -0.22 -14.65
N SER A 183 -14.56 0.29 -15.85
CA SER A 183 -14.07 1.60 -16.33
C SER A 183 -14.52 2.81 -15.50
N ALA A 184 -15.59 2.68 -14.73
CA ALA A 184 -16.10 3.75 -13.86
C ALA A 184 -15.41 3.76 -12.47
N SER A 185 -14.65 2.73 -12.13
CA SER A 185 -13.95 2.64 -10.84
C SER A 185 -12.52 3.16 -10.96
N VAL A 186 -12.01 3.71 -9.86
CA VAL A 186 -10.68 4.33 -9.79
C VAL A 186 -9.84 3.60 -8.76
N VAL A 187 -8.54 3.48 -9.04
CA VAL A 187 -7.54 3.08 -8.04
C VAL A 187 -6.57 4.24 -7.89
N ASP A 188 -6.34 4.65 -6.66
CA ASP A 188 -5.46 5.73 -6.27
C ASP A 188 -4.39 5.25 -5.27
N GLY A 189 -3.56 6.17 -4.77
CA GLY A 189 -2.56 5.86 -3.75
C GLY A 189 -1.35 5.04 -4.26
N LEU A 190 -0.80 4.22 -3.37
CA LEU A 190 0.46 3.52 -3.60
C LEU A 190 0.34 2.45 -4.69
N GLY A 191 -0.75 1.68 -4.70
CA GLY A 191 -0.95 0.61 -5.70
C GLY A 191 -0.96 1.16 -7.13
N ALA A 192 -1.65 2.28 -7.34
CA ALA A 192 -1.65 2.99 -8.62
C ALA A 192 -0.26 3.55 -8.98
N ALA A 193 0.44 4.18 -8.02
CA ALA A 193 1.78 4.72 -8.24
C ALA A 193 2.80 3.64 -8.62
N LEU A 194 2.75 2.48 -7.96
CA LEU A 194 3.59 1.32 -8.25
C LEU A 194 3.32 0.79 -9.66
N LEU A 195 2.05 0.60 -10.04
CA LEU A 195 1.70 0.12 -11.37
C LEU A 195 2.17 1.10 -12.47
N ALA A 196 1.98 2.40 -12.25
CA ALA A 196 2.43 3.43 -13.17
C ALA A 196 3.96 3.44 -13.32
N LYS A 197 4.71 3.30 -12.22
CA LYS A 197 6.18 3.22 -12.28
C LYS A 197 6.65 1.95 -12.99
N CYS A 198 5.97 0.81 -12.78
CA CYS A 198 6.23 -0.43 -13.52
C CYS A 198 6.02 -0.24 -15.02
N GLU A 199 4.93 0.41 -15.44
CA GLU A 199 4.64 0.68 -16.86
C GLU A 199 5.74 1.54 -17.50
N ILE A 200 6.15 2.64 -16.84
CA ILE A 200 7.21 3.52 -17.33
C ILE A 200 8.53 2.75 -17.50
N ASN A 201 8.87 1.89 -16.55
CA ASN A 201 10.10 1.10 -16.57
C ASN A 201 9.98 -0.19 -17.41
N LYS A 202 8.83 -0.44 -18.05
CA LYS A 202 8.54 -1.65 -18.82
C LYS A 202 8.63 -2.95 -18.00
N ILE A 203 8.45 -2.87 -16.69
CA ILE A 203 8.43 -4.01 -15.78
C ILE A 203 7.06 -4.71 -15.90
N LYS A 204 7.08 -6.05 -15.90
CA LYS A 204 5.87 -6.86 -15.90
C LYS A 204 5.17 -6.68 -14.56
N ALA A 205 3.95 -6.15 -14.52
CA ALA A 205 3.23 -5.98 -13.27
C ALA A 205 1.73 -6.21 -13.41
N VAL A 206 1.15 -6.78 -12.35
CA VAL A 206 -0.30 -6.91 -12.18
C VAL A 206 -0.68 -6.32 -10.83
N LEU A 207 -1.65 -5.41 -10.86
CA LEU A 207 -2.36 -4.90 -9.71
C LEU A 207 -3.67 -5.67 -9.59
N CYS A 208 -3.77 -6.49 -8.55
CA CYS A 208 -5.00 -7.18 -8.17
C CYS A 208 -5.69 -6.36 -7.09
N VAL A 209 -6.94 -6.00 -7.34
CA VAL A 209 -7.73 -5.17 -6.45
C VAL A 209 -8.96 -5.92 -6.00
N THR A 210 -9.13 -6.08 -4.70
CA THR A 210 -10.30 -6.77 -4.13
C THR A 210 -11.42 -5.80 -3.77
N TRP A 211 -12.64 -6.32 -3.83
CA TRP A 211 -13.86 -5.72 -3.32
C TRP A 211 -14.61 -6.76 -2.49
N PRO A 212 -15.23 -6.41 -1.35
CA PRO A 212 -15.09 -5.14 -0.64
C PRO A 212 -13.67 -4.91 -0.09
N GLU A 213 -13.44 -3.72 0.49
CA GLU A 213 -12.13 -3.32 1.04
C GLU A 213 -11.65 -4.23 2.18
N PHE A 214 -12.60 -4.76 2.96
CA PHE A 214 -12.35 -5.61 4.13
C PHE A 214 -13.22 -6.87 4.08
N GLY A 215 -12.82 -7.90 4.82
CA GLY A 215 -13.64 -9.09 5.08
C GLY A 215 -13.05 -10.41 4.60
N ALA A 216 -13.48 -11.50 5.25
CA ALA A 216 -12.94 -12.85 5.02
C ALA A 216 -13.12 -13.32 3.56
N ALA A 217 -14.20 -12.92 2.89
CA ALA A 217 -14.42 -13.28 1.49
C ALA A 217 -13.33 -12.69 0.55
N ALA A 218 -12.85 -11.47 0.81
CA ALA A 218 -11.76 -10.87 0.05
C ALA A 218 -10.43 -11.60 0.30
N LEU A 219 -10.17 -11.99 1.56
CA LEU A 219 -9.01 -12.81 1.94
C LEU A 219 -9.00 -14.15 1.18
N GLU A 220 -10.13 -14.85 1.17
CA GLU A 220 -10.30 -16.15 0.51
C GLU A 220 -10.11 -16.03 -1.01
N LEU A 221 -10.57 -14.95 -1.63
CA LEU A 221 -10.31 -14.70 -3.06
C LEU A 221 -8.82 -14.58 -3.37
N ILE A 222 -8.05 -13.86 -2.55
CA ILE A 222 -6.60 -13.75 -2.75
C ILE A 222 -5.96 -15.14 -2.59
N LYS A 223 -6.31 -15.85 -1.52
CA LYS A 223 -5.77 -17.16 -1.17
C LYS A 223 -6.05 -18.23 -2.24
N PHE A 224 -7.26 -18.28 -2.79
CA PHE A 224 -7.68 -19.36 -3.69
C PHE A 224 -7.63 -19.02 -5.19
N ARG A 225 -7.67 -17.74 -5.58
CA ARG A 225 -7.62 -17.33 -7.00
C ARG A 225 -6.31 -16.67 -7.40
N VAL A 226 -5.71 -15.87 -6.52
CA VAL A 226 -4.54 -15.06 -6.88
C VAL A 226 -3.24 -15.82 -6.64
N LEU A 227 -3.06 -16.36 -5.44
CA LEU A 227 -1.81 -17.05 -5.09
C LEU A 227 -1.55 -18.34 -5.88
N PRO A 228 -2.54 -19.22 -6.13
CA PRO A 228 -2.30 -20.45 -6.89
C PRO A 228 -1.93 -20.17 -8.35
N ALA A 229 -2.37 -19.04 -8.90
CA ALA A 229 -2.02 -18.63 -10.26
C ALA A 229 -0.53 -18.21 -10.40
N LEU A 230 0.15 -17.97 -9.28
CA LEU A 230 1.56 -17.60 -9.22
C LEU A 230 2.48 -18.77 -8.85
N ASP A 231 1.93 -19.96 -8.63
CA ASP A 231 2.67 -21.19 -8.23
C ASP A 231 3.54 -20.99 -6.98
N LEU A 232 3.05 -20.14 -6.07
CA LEU A 232 3.70 -19.88 -4.80
C LEU A 232 3.34 -21.01 -3.84
N GLY A 233 4.32 -21.86 -3.51
CA GLY A 233 4.21 -22.97 -2.55
C GLY A 233 4.03 -22.53 -1.08
N LEU A 234 3.33 -21.41 -0.85
CA LEU A 234 3.19 -20.80 0.46
C LEU A 234 2.14 -21.54 1.29
N SER A 235 2.54 -21.99 2.48
CA SER A 235 1.64 -22.51 3.50
C SER A 235 1.17 -21.37 4.41
N PHE A 236 -0.15 -21.18 4.48
CA PHE A 236 -0.80 -20.21 5.35
C PHE A 236 -1.50 -20.94 6.50
N LYS A 237 -1.38 -20.39 7.72
CA LYS A 237 -2.18 -20.88 8.84
C LYS A 237 -3.66 -20.58 8.60
N SER A 238 -4.52 -21.50 9.02
CA SER A 238 -5.97 -21.44 8.82
C SER A 238 -6.63 -20.58 9.90
N ASP A 239 -6.40 -19.27 9.90
CA ASP A 239 -6.96 -18.35 10.91
C ASP A 239 -8.00 -17.39 10.29
N ALA A 240 -8.83 -17.89 9.37
CA ALA A 240 -9.87 -17.08 8.72
C ALA A 240 -10.91 -16.50 9.72
N ASP A 241 -11.09 -17.16 10.87
CA ASP A 241 -12.07 -16.77 11.89
C ASP A 241 -11.67 -15.49 12.65
N ASP A 242 -10.37 -15.20 12.82
CA ASP A 242 -9.90 -14.01 13.54
C ASP A 242 -10.02 -12.72 12.69
N TYR A 243 -9.94 -12.84 11.35
CA TYR A 243 -9.98 -11.68 10.46
C TYR A 243 -11.36 -11.00 10.43
N GLY A 244 -12.45 -11.77 10.60
CA GLY A 244 -13.82 -11.25 10.63
C GLY A 244 -14.06 -10.25 11.78
N SER A 245 -13.33 -10.37 12.88
CA SER A 245 -13.43 -9.46 14.02
C SER A 245 -12.65 -8.14 13.83
N LEU A 246 -11.67 -8.10 12.94
CA LEU A 246 -10.84 -6.91 12.67
C LEU A 246 -11.48 -5.92 11.69
N GLY A 247 -12.43 -6.38 10.86
CA GLY A 247 -13.10 -5.56 9.85
C GLY A 247 -14.27 -4.70 10.36
N GLN A 248 -14.57 -4.73 11.67
CA GLN A 248 -15.67 -3.95 12.26
C GLN A 248 -15.23 -2.63 12.92
N ASP A 249 -13.93 -2.32 12.97
CA ASP A 249 -13.46 -1.06 13.53
C ASP A 249 -13.66 0.11 12.53
N LYS A 250 -14.86 0.69 12.63
CA LYS A 250 -15.25 2.09 12.42
C LYS A 250 -14.41 2.89 11.41
N ASP A 251 -15.02 3.19 10.26
CA ASP A 251 -14.75 4.44 9.57
C ASP A 251 -14.94 5.62 10.57
N PRO A 252 -13.92 6.44 10.85
CA PRO A 252 -14.08 7.64 11.70
C PRO A 252 -14.99 8.70 11.06
N PHE A 253 -15.38 8.50 9.80
CA PHE A 253 -16.21 9.41 9.01
C PHE A 253 -17.65 8.91 8.79
N ASP A 254 -18.02 7.75 9.33
CA ASP A 254 -19.42 7.32 9.37
C ASP A 254 -20.10 7.95 10.60
N SER A 255 -20.05 9.28 10.68
CA SER A 255 -20.78 10.06 11.66
C SER A 255 -22.17 10.38 11.13
N ASP A 256 -23.16 9.58 11.54
CA ASP A 256 -24.51 9.97 11.96
C ASP A 256 -25.10 11.27 11.37
N LEU A 257 -25.12 11.45 10.04
CA LEU A 257 -25.77 12.60 9.39
C LEU A 257 -27.03 12.25 8.60
N TYR A 258 -27.53 11.02 8.73
CA TYR A 258 -28.89 10.67 8.35
C TYR A 258 -29.50 9.76 9.42
N SER A 259 -30.07 10.38 10.45
CA SER A 259 -31.17 9.84 11.24
C SER A 259 -32.38 10.76 11.05
#